data_AF-A0A4Z0IV66-F1
#
_entry.id   AF-A0A4Z0IV66-F1
#
_cell.length_a   1.000
_cell.length_b   1.000
_cell.length_c   1.000
_cell.angle_alpha   90.00
_cell.angle_beta   90.00
_cell.angle_gamma   90.00
#
_symmetry.space_group_name_H-M   'P 1'
#
loop_
_entity.id
_entity.type
_entity.pdbx_description
1 polymer ?
#
loop_
_entity_poly.entity_id
_entity_poly.type
_entity_poly.pdbx_seq_one_letter_code
_entity_poly.pdbx_strand_id
1 'polypeptide(L)'
;MAHETSTRTLTDDARRASANNRSEEAALRGTDHDRNLHDTRATITRLEYPSEHLLRFTARLESGADDPAWASPNVTIRMELGEDFDDASRIYTIREFSAASAEIVVDVVLHGESSPMMRWARNARIGTVIAFRGPRQHFIVPEAKGRRAALFLDSTAIPALFAMVKHWPTGVQGTAVIESDDEVAVAELKCPPGLEVLTVVPGSATGLSAHARMLESPEEHVVWAAGERDAMREIRKHFRKEVGLEKDDVAVFGYWKRGVTNTEIDSQRLHAYKELLSAGGNLDDLDDSEISI
;
A
#
# COMPACT_ATOMS: atom_id res chain seq x y z
N MET A 1 24.28 -63.76 -17.85
CA MET A 1 22.88 -63.56 -17.47
C MET A 1 22.85 -62.71 -16.22
N ALA A 2 22.76 -61.39 -16.39
CA ALA A 2 22.54 -60.44 -15.31
C ALA A 2 22.05 -59.14 -15.96
N HIS A 3 20.85 -58.70 -15.60
CA HIS A 3 20.46 -57.30 -15.34
C HIS A 3 18.94 -57.18 -15.41
N GLU A 4 18.29 -57.27 -14.25
CA GLU A 4 16.91 -56.78 -14.10
C GLU A 4 16.68 -56.36 -12.63
N THR A 5 17.29 -55.25 -12.22
CA THR A 5 16.96 -54.58 -10.95
C THR A 5 17.42 -53.12 -10.98
N SER A 6 16.78 -52.25 -11.76
CA SER A 6 17.11 -50.81 -11.71
C SER A 6 15.99 -49.87 -12.18
N THR A 7 14.72 -50.20 -11.90
CA THR A 7 13.59 -49.32 -12.29
C THR A 7 12.63 -49.02 -11.15
N ARG A 8 12.80 -49.66 -9.98
CA ARG A 8 11.87 -49.51 -8.83
C ARG A 8 12.30 -48.45 -7.80
N THR A 9 13.54 -48.00 -7.83
CA THR A 9 14.08 -47.00 -6.87
C THR A 9 13.86 -45.55 -7.31
N LEU A 10 13.88 -45.26 -8.62
CA LEU A 10 13.76 -43.89 -9.14
C LEU A 10 12.36 -43.27 -8.96
N THR A 11 11.31 -44.09 -8.89
CA THR A 11 9.93 -43.62 -8.74
C THR A 11 9.54 -43.33 -7.28
N ASP A 12 10.18 -44.00 -6.32
CA ASP A 12 9.99 -43.73 -4.89
C ASP A 12 10.80 -42.52 -4.41
N ASP A 13 12.01 -42.28 -4.95
CA ASP A 13 12.80 -41.08 -4.65
C ASP A 13 12.17 -39.80 -5.21
N ALA A 14 11.57 -39.85 -6.41
CA ALA A 14 10.85 -38.72 -6.98
C ALA A 14 9.56 -38.36 -6.20
N ARG A 15 8.86 -39.37 -5.67
CA ARG A 15 7.68 -39.17 -4.80
C ARG A 15 8.07 -38.66 -3.42
N ARG A 16 9.19 -39.13 -2.85
CA ARG A 16 9.75 -38.59 -1.60
C ARG A 16 10.22 -37.16 -1.76
N ALA A 17 10.91 -36.81 -2.84
CA ALA A 17 11.35 -35.44 -3.11
C ALA A 17 10.16 -34.47 -3.31
N SER A 18 9.09 -34.89 -4.01
CA SER A 18 7.87 -34.08 -4.17
C SER A 18 7.07 -33.92 -2.86
N ALA A 19 7.06 -34.94 -1.99
CA ALA A 19 6.44 -34.87 -0.68
C ALA A 19 7.26 -34.01 0.30
N ASN A 20 8.60 -34.08 0.24
CA ASN A 20 9.51 -33.28 1.06
C ASN A 20 9.45 -31.79 0.68
N ASN A 21 9.35 -31.48 -0.62
CA ASN A 21 9.22 -30.11 -1.11
C ASN A 21 7.88 -29.47 -0.71
N ARG A 22 6.78 -30.24 -0.73
CA ARG A 22 5.47 -29.76 -0.22
C ARG A 22 5.43 -29.61 1.30
N SER A 23 6.19 -30.42 2.05
CA SER A 23 6.31 -30.26 3.50
C SER A 23 7.24 -29.12 3.90
N GLU A 24 8.25 -28.80 3.09
CA GLU A 24 9.12 -27.62 3.28
C GLU A 24 8.38 -26.31 2.91
N GLU A 25 7.58 -26.29 1.84
CA GLU A 25 6.68 -25.17 1.52
C GLU A 25 5.59 -24.95 2.60
N ALA A 26 5.13 -26.03 3.25
CA ALA A 26 4.20 -25.94 4.37
C ALA A 26 4.89 -25.50 5.68
N ALA A 27 6.17 -25.87 5.90
CA ALA A 27 6.96 -25.48 7.06
C ALA A 27 7.51 -24.04 6.97
N LEU A 28 7.63 -23.49 5.77
CA LEU A 28 7.95 -22.07 5.50
C LEU A 28 6.81 -21.11 5.89
N ARG A 29 5.62 -21.63 6.24
CA ARG A 29 4.52 -20.89 6.88
C ARG A 29 4.68 -20.83 8.41
N GLY A 30 5.93 -20.79 8.87
CA GLY A 30 6.33 -20.86 10.28
C GLY A 30 6.53 -19.50 10.93
N THR A 31 5.44 -18.97 11.47
CA THR A 31 5.35 -18.30 12.80
C THR A 31 6.35 -17.19 13.15
N ASP A 32 6.20 -15.98 12.59
CA ASP A 32 6.12 -14.74 13.41
C ASP A 32 5.81 -13.44 12.63
N HIS A 33 5.70 -13.46 11.29
CA HIS A 33 5.31 -12.24 10.51
C HIS A 33 3.96 -12.32 9.81
N ASP A 34 3.39 -13.52 9.76
CA ASP A 34 2.03 -13.78 9.27
C ASP A 34 1.01 -13.91 10.42
N ARG A 35 1.40 -13.61 11.66
CA ARG A 35 0.49 -13.60 12.80
C ARG A 35 -0.57 -12.50 12.58
N ASN A 36 -1.75 -12.95 12.14
CA ASN A 36 -2.97 -12.20 11.83
C ASN A 36 -3.12 -11.69 10.38
N LEU A 37 -2.35 -12.19 9.41
CA LEU A 37 -2.68 -11.97 8.00
C LEU A 37 -3.48 -13.15 7.48
N HIS A 38 -4.80 -12.97 7.39
CA HIS A 38 -5.65 -13.94 6.71
C HIS A 38 -5.39 -13.84 5.21
N ASP A 39 -5.02 -14.96 4.57
CA ASP A 39 -5.14 -15.11 3.11
C ASP A 39 -6.62 -14.90 2.76
N THR A 40 -6.95 -13.66 2.41
CA THR A 40 -8.32 -13.23 2.18
C THR A 40 -8.53 -13.12 0.68
N ARG A 41 -9.74 -13.49 0.26
CA ARG A 41 -10.15 -13.40 -1.14
C ARG A 41 -11.33 -12.45 -1.25
N ALA A 42 -11.35 -11.69 -2.34
CA ALA A 42 -12.51 -10.91 -2.72
C ALA A 42 -12.78 -11.04 -4.20
N THR A 43 -14.06 -11.09 -4.57
CA THR A 43 -14.48 -11.16 -5.97
C THR A 43 -14.93 -9.78 -6.44
N ILE A 44 -14.36 -9.29 -7.53
CA ILE A 44 -14.75 -8.01 -8.13
C ILE A 44 -16.21 -8.08 -8.57
N THR A 45 -17.05 -7.22 -8.01
CA THR A 45 -18.48 -7.10 -8.33
C THR A 45 -18.78 -5.89 -9.21
N ARG A 46 -17.91 -4.88 -9.21
CA ARG A 46 -18.05 -3.66 -10.02
C ARG A 46 -16.69 -3.13 -10.49
N LEU A 47 -16.65 -2.63 -11.72
CA LEU A 47 -15.51 -1.93 -12.31
C LEU A 47 -15.98 -0.59 -12.87
N GLU A 48 -15.25 0.46 -12.55
CA GLU A 48 -15.53 1.84 -12.92
C GLU A 48 -14.24 2.52 -13.35
N TYR A 49 -14.34 3.45 -14.30
CA TYR A 49 -13.24 4.31 -14.71
C TYR A 49 -13.68 5.76 -14.53
N PRO A 50 -13.58 6.33 -13.30
CA PRO A 50 -14.04 7.69 -13.05
C PRO A 50 -13.33 8.74 -13.92
N SER A 51 -12.08 8.46 -14.31
CA SER A 51 -11.27 9.26 -15.22
C SER A 51 -10.43 8.34 -16.12
N GLU A 52 -9.67 8.91 -17.05
CA GLU A 52 -8.67 8.15 -17.82
C GLU A 52 -7.47 7.67 -16.99
N HIS A 53 -7.27 8.25 -15.81
CA HIS A 53 -6.14 7.99 -14.91
C HIS A 53 -6.51 7.09 -13.72
N LEU A 54 -7.77 6.64 -13.62
CA LEU A 54 -8.24 5.92 -12.44
C LEU A 54 -9.10 4.72 -12.81
N LEU A 55 -8.66 3.53 -12.39
CA LEU A 55 -9.51 2.35 -12.29
C LEU A 55 -10.02 2.27 -10.85
N ARG A 56 -11.34 2.22 -10.67
CA ARG A 56 -11.98 1.91 -9.39
C ARG A 56 -12.65 0.55 -9.49
N PHE A 57 -12.40 -0.33 -8.53
CA PHE A 57 -13.13 -1.58 -8.43
C PHE A 57 -13.78 -1.75 -7.06
N THR A 58 -14.96 -2.34 -7.06
CA THR A 58 -15.61 -2.85 -5.84
C THR A 58 -15.46 -4.36 -5.84
N ALA A 59 -15.03 -4.92 -4.72
CA ALA A 59 -14.89 -6.36 -4.54
C ALA A 59 -15.58 -6.81 -3.25
N ARG A 60 -16.30 -7.92 -3.32
CA ARG A 60 -16.96 -8.54 -2.17
C ARG A 60 -16.02 -9.54 -1.50
N LEU A 61 -15.80 -9.37 -0.21
CA LEU A 61 -15.04 -10.30 0.62
C LEU A 61 -15.73 -11.67 0.65
N GLU A 62 -14.97 -12.74 0.47
CA GLU A 62 -15.46 -14.12 0.64
C GLU A 62 -15.61 -14.49 2.13
N SER A 63 -14.81 -13.87 3.00
CA SER A 63 -14.81 -14.05 4.46
C SER A 63 -14.15 -12.87 5.17
N GLY A 64 -14.29 -12.78 6.50
CA GLY A 64 -13.54 -11.82 7.32
C GLY A 64 -14.08 -10.39 7.30
N ALA A 65 -15.33 -10.18 6.86
CA ALA A 65 -15.98 -8.87 6.87
C ALA A 65 -16.34 -8.38 8.28
N ASP A 66 -16.30 -9.27 9.27
CA ASP A 66 -16.52 -8.99 10.69
C ASP A 66 -15.25 -8.52 11.42
N ASP A 67 -14.10 -8.49 10.76
CA ASP A 67 -12.86 -7.96 11.33
C ASP A 67 -13.00 -6.46 11.66
N PRO A 68 -12.84 -6.03 12.93
CA PRO A 68 -12.99 -4.63 13.33
C PRO A 68 -11.94 -3.71 12.69
N ALA A 69 -10.82 -4.23 12.20
CA ALA A 69 -9.79 -3.43 11.54
C ALA A 69 -10.30 -2.77 10.26
N TRP A 70 -11.35 -3.30 9.60
CA TRP A 70 -11.98 -2.64 8.46
C TRP A 70 -12.64 -1.29 8.81
N ALA A 71 -12.99 -1.07 10.08
CA ALA A 71 -13.57 0.18 10.56
C ALA A 71 -12.50 1.24 10.91
N SER A 72 -11.22 0.89 10.85
CA SER A 72 -10.14 1.84 11.08
C SER A 72 -9.96 2.80 9.89
N PRO A 73 -9.56 4.05 10.12
CA PRO A 73 -9.18 4.95 9.04
C PRO A 73 -7.89 4.47 8.35
N ASN A 74 -7.76 4.79 7.06
CA ASN A 74 -6.60 4.50 6.21
C ASN A 74 -6.16 3.03 6.23
N VAL A 75 -7.11 2.11 6.01
CA VAL A 75 -6.81 0.67 5.93
C VAL A 75 -6.17 0.34 4.58
N THR A 76 -5.22 -0.59 4.60
CA THR A 76 -4.53 -1.11 3.42
C THR A 76 -4.64 -2.62 3.33
N ILE A 77 -4.50 -3.12 2.11
CA ILE A 77 -4.32 -4.53 1.79
C ILE A 77 -3.07 -4.70 0.92
N ARG A 78 -2.40 -5.84 1.05
CA ARG A 78 -1.36 -6.27 0.11
C ARG A 78 -1.98 -7.26 -0.86
N MET A 79 -2.28 -6.81 -2.06
CA MET A 79 -2.81 -7.62 -3.14
C MET A 79 -1.71 -8.46 -3.79
N GLU A 80 -1.95 -9.75 -3.93
CA GLU A 80 -1.13 -10.69 -4.67
C GLU A 80 -1.66 -10.78 -6.10
N LEU A 81 -0.82 -10.47 -7.10
CA LEU A 81 -1.27 -10.42 -8.49
C LEU A 81 -1.24 -11.79 -9.16
N GLY A 82 -0.35 -12.69 -8.72
CA GLY A 82 -0.20 -14.06 -9.22
C GLY A 82 0.77 -14.20 -10.40
N GLU A 83 0.97 -15.45 -10.83
CA GLU A 83 2.02 -15.87 -11.79
C GLU A 83 1.95 -15.14 -13.13
N ASP A 84 0.73 -14.91 -13.66
CA ASP A 84 0.50 -14.17 -14.91
C ASP A 84 1.00 -12.70 -14.85
N PHE A 85 1.28 -12.22 -13.64
CA PHE A 85 1.71 -10.86 -13.33
C PHE A 85 2.98 -10.85 -12.48
N ASP A 86 3.94 -11.72 -12.83
CA ASP A 86 5.29 -11.80 -12.27
C ASP A 86 5.33 -12.14 -10.77
N ASP A 87 4.29 -12.80 -10.24
CA ASP A 87 4.11 -13.07 -8.81
C ASP A 87 4.29 -11.82 -7.92
N ALA A 88 3.99 -10.65 -8.49
CA ALA A 88 4.17 -9.38 -7.80
C ALA A 88 3.08 -9.15 -6.76
N SER A 89 3.43 -8.44 -5.68
CA SER A 89 2.46 -7.93 -4.71
C SER A 89 2.40 -6.40 -4.74
N ARG A 90 1.24 -5.81 -4.41
CA ARG A 90 1.06 -4.35 -4.32
C ARG A 90 0.21 -3.97 -3.12
N ILE A 91 0.63 -2.93 -2.41
CA ILE A 91 -0.15 -2.35 -1.32
C ILE A 91 -1.15 -1.36 -1.91
N TYR A 92 -2.41 -1.52 -1.56
CA TYR A 92 -3.49 -0.62 -1.93
C TYR A 92 -4.25 -0.16 -0.71
N THR A 93 -4.61 1.12 -0.71
CA THR A 93 -5.54 1.67 0.27
C THR A 93 -6.97 1.25 -0.06
N ILE A 94 -7.70 0.87 0.98
CA ILE A 94 -9.14 0.66 0.93
C ILE A 94 -9.80 2.03 1.01
N ARG A 95 -10.31 2.52 -0.12
CA ARG A 95 -11.02 3.79 -0.22
C ARG A 95 -12.27 3.78 0.68
N GLU A 96 -12.98 2.67 0.66
CA GLU A 96 -14.21 2.48 1.40
C GLU A 96 -14.45 1.01 1.70
N PHE A 97 -15.06 0.75 2.86
CA PHE A 97 -15.55 -0.56 3.26
C PHE A 97 -17.00 -0.45 3.70
N SER A 98 -17.81 -1.44 3.32
CA SER A 98 -19.21 -1.60 3.74
C SER A 98 -19.38 -2.96 4.42
N ALA A 99 -19.56 -2.94 5.73
CA ALA A 99 -19.86 -4.16 6.50
C ALA A 99 -21.19 -4.81 6.07
N ALA A 100 -22.18 -4.00 5.68
CA ALA A 100 -23.51 -4.48 5.29
C ALA A 100 -23.50 -5.30 4.00
N SER A 101 -22.64 -4.94 3.03
CA SER A 101 -22.48 -5.67 1.77
C SER A 101 -21.22 -6.54 1.72
N ALA A 102 -20.39 -6.51 2.76
CA ALA A 102 -19.06 -7.12 2.80
C ALA A 102 -18.19 -6.68 1.61
N GLU A 103 -18.27 -5.42 1.22
CA GLU A 103 -17.59 -4.90 0.02
C GLU A 103 -16.50 -3.90 0.37
N ILE A 104 -15.37 -4.03 -0.32
CA ILE A 104 -14.27 -3.06 -0.33
C ILE A 104 -14.23 -2.33 -1.66
N VAL A 105 -13.82 -1.06 -1.63
CA VAL A 105 -13.57 -0.23 -2.81
C VAL A 105 -12.09 0.10 -2.85
N VAL A 106 -11.47 -0.11 -4.01
CA VAL A 106 -10.05 0.13 -4.24
C VAL A 106 -9.88 0.97 -5.50
N ASP A 107 -8.99 1.96 -5.40
CA ASP A 107 -8.61 2.86 -6.48
C ASP A 107 -7.19 2.53 -6.94
N VAL A 108 -7.03 2.36 -8.25
CA VAL A 108 -5.78 2.05 -8.93
C VAL A 108 -5.46 3.19 -9.89
N VAL A 109 -4.41 3.95 -9.58
CA VAL A 109 -3.89 4.99 -10.48
C VAL A 109 -3.30 4.31 -11.72
N LEU A 110 -3.81 4.69 -12.88
CA LEU A 110 -3.40 4.17 -14.19
C LEU A 110 -2.31 5.05 -14.77
N HIS A 111 -1.28 4.41 -15.34
CA HIS A 111 -0.19 5.09 -16.02
C HIS A 111 0.20 4.35 -17.29
N GLY A 112 0.84 5.06 -18.23
CA GLY A 112 1.20 4.51 -19.55
C GLY A 112 2.31 3.44 -19.51
N GLU A 113 3.16 3.45 -18.48
CA GLU A 113 4.23 2.46 -18.34
C GLU A 113 3.69 1.05 -18.08
N SER A 114 4.28 0.04 -18.72
CA SER A 114 3.92 -1.35 -18.46
C SER A 114 4.49 -1.79 -17.12
N SER A 115 3.63 -2.26 -16.22
CA SER A 115 4.00 -2.87 -14.94
C SER A 115 3.08 -4.08 -14.68
N PRO A 116 3.44 -5.00 -13.76
CA PRO A 116 2.56 -6.10 -13.36
C PRO A 116 1.15 -5.64 -13.03
N MET A 117 1.06 -4.55 -12.27
CA MET A 117 -0.21 -3.99 -11.85
C MET A 117 -0.99 -3.34 -12.99
N MET A 118 -0.33 -2.67 -13.94
CA MET A 118 -1.00 -2.14 -15.14
C MET A 118 -1.46 -3.25 -16.08
N ARG A 119 -0.70 -4.36 -16.19
CA ARG A 119 -1.16 -5.55 -16.91
C ARG A 119 -2.35 -6.18 -16.21
N TRP A 120 -2.32 -6.31 -14.88
CA TRP A 120 -3.42 -6.82 -14.08
C TRP A 120 -4.68 -5.95 -14.26
N ALA A 121 -4.56 -4.63 -14.14
CA ALA A 121 -5.66 -3.69 -14.27
C ALA A 121 -6.36 -3.79 -15.63
N ARG A 122 -5.59 -3.91 -16.73
CA ARG A 122 -6.13 -4.12 -18.08
C ARG A 122 -6.86 -5.45 -18.26
N ASN A 123 -6.51 -6.46 -17.47
CA ASN A 123 -7.12 -7.78 -17.52
C ASN A 123 -8.20 -7.98 -16.45
N ALA A 124 -8.44 -7.01 -15.57
CA ALA A 124 -9.45 -7.12 -14.52
C ALA A 124 -10.86 -7.07 -15.14
N ARG A 125 -11.73 -7.97 -14.67
CA ARG A 125 -13.13 -8.11 -15.08
C ARG A 125 -14.00 -8.40 -13.87
N ILE A 126 -15.29 -8.09 -13.96
CA ILE A 126 -16.27 -8.56 -12.96
C ILE A 126 -16.15 -10.09 -12.86
N GLY A 127 -16.11 -10.61 -11.63
CA GLY A 127 -15.82 -12.01 -11.33
C GLY A 127 -14.34 -12.34 -11.14
N THR A 128 -13.41 -11.40 -11.39
CA THR A 128 -11.99 -11.60 -11.04
C THR A 128 -11.86 -11.72 -9.53
N VAL A 129 -11.15 -12.76 -9.07
CA VAL A 129 -10.83 -12.93 -7.65
C VAL A 129 -9.47 -12.32 -7.37
N ILE A 130 -9.40 -11.47 -6.35
CA ILE A 130 -8.15 -10.96 -5.79
C ILE A 130 -7.81 -11.73 -4.53
N ALA A 131 -6.55 -12.15 -4.41
CA ALA A 131 -5.99 -12.65 -3.16
C ALA A 131 -5.20 -11.53 -2.51
N PHE A 132 -5.34 -11.34 -1.19
CA PHE A 132 -4.60 -10.31 -0.48
C PHE A 132 -4.39 -10.66 0.99
N ARG A 133 -3.42 -9.97 1.60
CA ARG A 133 -3.18 -9.95 3.03
C ARG A 133 -3.66 -8.62 3.64
N GLY A 134 -4.28 -8.67 4.80
CA GLY A 134 -4.91 -7.53 5.48
C GLY A 134 -6.26 -7.93 6.09
N PRO A 135 -7.05 -6.98 6.60
CA PRO A 135 -6.83 -5.52 6.61
C PRO A 135 -5.74 -5.07 7.60
N ARG A 136 -4.99 -4.01 7.26
CA ARG A 136 -4.07 -3.35 8.21
C ARG A 136 -4.23 -1.84 8.16
N GLN A 137 -4.47 -1.21 9.31
CA GLN A 137 -4.42 0.24 9.41
C GLN A 137 -3.02 0.75 9.07
N HIS A 138 -2.97 1.66 8.10
CA HIS A 138 -1.78 2.44 7.78
C HIS A 138 -1.76 3.72 8.62
N PHE A 139 -0.63 4.42 8.63
CA PHE A 139 -0.46 5.65 9.37
C PHE A 139 -1.48 6.72 8.96
N ILE A 140 -2.04 7.37 9.97
CA ILE A 140 -3.01 8.45 9.85
C ILE A 140 -2.38 9.80 10.19
N VAL A 141 -3.14 10.88 10.01
CA VAL A 141 -2.75 12.20 10.49
C VAL A 141 -2.46 12.13 11.99
N PRO A 142 -1.30 12.61 12.46
CA PRO A 142 -1.01 12.65 13.89
C PRO A 142 -2.05 13.42 14.69
N GLU A 143 -2.12 13.13 15.98
CA GLU A 143 -3.02 13.85 16.87
C GLU A 143 -2.61 15.33 16.95
N ALA A 144 -3.52 16.21 16.55
CA ALA A 144 -3.22 17.63 16.39
C ALA A 144 -2.90 18.34 17.73
N LYS A 145 -3.47 17.89 18.86
CA LYS A 145 -3.21 18.46 20.21
C LYS A 145 -3.33 20.01 20.26
N GLY A 146 -4.33 20.56 19.57
CA GLY A 146 -4.57 22.00 19.46
C GLY A 146 -3.86 22.70 18.29
N ARG A 147 -3.02 21.99 17.53
CA ARG A 147 -2.41 22.45 16.28
C ARG A 147 -3.32 22.23 15.07
N ARG A 148 -2.88 22.72 13.92
CA ARG A 148 -3.51 22.48 12.61
C ARG A 148 -2.92 21.23 11.95
N ALA A 149 -3.59 20.68 10.95
CA ALA A 149 -3.08 19.57 10.14
C ALA A 149 -2.60 20.08 8.77
N ALA A 150 -1.40 19.71 8.35
CA ALA A 150 -0.88 19.95 7.00
C ALA A 150 -0.70 18.61 6.28
N LEU A 151 -1.42 18.43 5.17
CA LEU A 151 -1.43 17.21 4.39
C LEU A 151 -0.79 17.46 3.02
N PHE A 152 0.14 16.61 2.60
CA PHE A 152 0.78 16.70 1.27
C PHE A 152 0.72 15.35 0.56
N LEU A 153 0.02 15.27 -0.55
CA LEU A 153 -0.23 14.00 -1.20
C LEU A 153 -0.31 14.08 -2.71
N ASP A 154 0.08 13.01 -3.40
CA ASP A 154 -0.16 12.86 -4.83
C ASP A 154 -1.41 12.00 -5.11
N SER A 155 -1.73 11.81 -6.40
CA SER A 155 -2.85 10.98 -6.86
C SER A 155 -2.93 9.59 -6.20
N THR A 156 -1.80 8.97 -5.87
CA THR A 156 -1.76 7.61 -5.28
C THR A 156 -2.23 7.58 -3.83
N ALA A 157 -2.21 8.72 -3.15
CA ALA A 157 -2.61 8.87 -1.75
C ALA A 157 -3.99 9.52 -1.57
N ILE A 158 -4.67 9.92 -2.66
CA ILE A 158 -6.07 10.39 -2.61
C ILE A 158 -6.99 9.36 -1.91
N PRO A 159 -6.93 8.04 -2.18
CA PRO A 159 -7.78 7.07 -1.49
C PRO A 159 -7.56 7.03 0.03
N ALA A 160 -6.33 7.29 0.50
CA ALA A 160 -6.03 7.42 1.93
C ALA A 160 -6.71 8.64 2.52
N LEU A 161 -6.69 9.77 1.81
CA LEU A 161 -7.44 10.95 2.23
C LEU A 161 -8.94 10.68 2.33
N PHE A 162 -9.54 9.98 1.35
CA PHE A 162 -10.95 9.54 1.43
C PHE A 162 -11.26 8.73 2.69
N ALA A 163 -10.40 7.78 3.04
CA ALA A 163 -10.58 6.97 4.23
C ALA A 163 -10.40 7.80 5.52
N MET A 164 -9.47 8.75 5.55
CA MET A 164 -9.20 9.58 6.73
C MET A 164 -10.27 10.65 6.97
N VAL A 165 -10.79 11.31 5.92
CA VAL A 165 -11.77 12.40 6.10
C VAL A 165 -13.08 11.93 6.76
N LYS A 166 -13.45 10.66 6.59
CA LYS A 166 -14.60 10.05 7.27
C LYS A 166 -14.44 9.98 8.80
N HIS A 167 -13.19 10.00 9.27
CA HIS A 167 -12.81 9.95 10.69
C HIS A 167 -12.11 11.24 11.14
N TRP A 168 -12.28 12.33 10.39
CA TRP A 168 -11.61 13.58 10.71
C TRP A 168 -12.00 14.09 12.10
N PRO A 169 -11.05 14.42 12.98
CA PRO A 169 -11.38 14.86 14.32
C PRO A 169 -12.16 16.18 14.30
N THR A 170 -13.19 16.28 15.13
CA THR A 170 -14.02 17.49 15.22
C THR A 170 -13.17 18.69 15.67
N GLY A 171 -13.30 19.82 14.97
CA GLY A 171 -12.64 21.07 15.31
C GLY A 171 -11.19 21.19 14.84
N VAL A 172 -10.58 20.13 14.29
CA VAL A 172 -9.23 20.20 13.72
C VAL A 172 -9.27 20.95 12.39
N GLN A 173 -8.57 22.07 12.34
CA GLN A 173 -8.32 22.83 11.12
C GLN A 173 -7.15 22.22 10.36
N GLY A 174 -7.16 22.28 9.03
CA GLY A 174 -6.05 21.83 8.22
C GLY A 174 -6.16 22.18 6.75
N THR A 175 -5.08 21.90 6.04
CA THR A 175 -4.97 22.10 4.59
C THR A 175 -4.37 20.85 3.96
N ALA A 176 -5.01 20.34 2.91
CA ALA A 176 -4.51 19.26 2.07
C ALA A 176 -4.05 19.82 0.72
N VAL A 177 -2.75 19.73 0.47
CA VAL A 177 -2.14 20.04 -0.82
C VAL A 177 -2.07 18.75 -1.62
N ILE A 178 -2.82 18.68 -2.72
CA ILE A 178 -2.96 17.49 -3.56
C ILE A 178 -2.32 17.74 -4.92
N GLU A 179 -1.25 17.01 -5.23
CA GLU A 179 -0.63 17.02 -6.56
C GLU A 179 -1.31 15.97 -7.44
N SER A 180 -2.19 16.42 -8.34
CA SER A 180 -2.96 15.54 -9.22
C SER A 180 -3.42 16.27 -10.48
N ASP A 181 -3.38 15.56 -11.60
CA ASP A 181 -3.99 15.93 -12.88
C ASP A 181 -5.39 15.32 -13.06
N ASP A 182 -5.83 14.47 -12.12
CA ASP A 182 -7.16 13.88 -12.12
C ASP A 182 -8.15 14.75 -11.34
N GLU A 183 -8.75 15.71 -12.03
CA GLU A 183 -9.76 16.61 -11.46
C GLU A 183 -10.98 15.85 -10.91
N VAL A 184 -11.34 14.70 -11.49
CA VAL A 184 -12.50 13.90 -11.04
C VAL A 184 -12.20 13.27 -9.69
N ALA A 185 -11.02 12.66 -9.53
CA ALA A 185 -10.61 12.04 -8.27
C ALA A 185 -10.58 13.05 -7.13
N VAL A 186 -10.11 14.28 -7.39
CA VAL A 186 -10.08 15.37 -6.41
C VAL A 186 -11.49 15.91 -6.12
N ALA A 187 -12.32 16.12 -7.15
CA ALA A 187 -13.67 16.68 -7.00
C ALA A 187 -14.62 15.76 -6.21
N GLU A 188 -14.38 14.45 -6.19
CA GLU A 188 -15.13 13.51 -5.37
C GLU A 188 -14.85 13.67 -3.86
N LEU A 189 -13.76 14.33 -3.46
CA LEU A 189 -13.37 14.48 -2.05
C LEU A 189 -14.38 15.36 -1.31
N LYS A 190 -15.12 14.75 -0.39
CA LYS A 190 -16.02 15.46 0.53
C LYS A 190 -15.27 15.81 1.80
N CYS A 191 -14.54 16.92 1.79
CA CYS A 191 -13.80 17.37 2.97
C CYS A 191 -14.74 17.91 4.05
N PRO A 192 -14.49 17.58 5.33
CA PRO A 192 -15.26 18.10 6.45
C PRO A 192 -14.97 19.60 6.66
N PRO A 193 -15.84 20.32 7.39
CA PRO A 193 -15.55 21.68 7.81
C PRO A 193 -14.20 21.78 8.52
N GLY A 194 -13.38 22.74 8.10
CA GLY A 194 -12.04 22.98 8.65
C GLY A 194 -10.91 22.28 7.90
N LEU A 195 -11.18 21.39 6.93
CA LEU A 195 -10.16 20.87 6.02
C LEU A 195 -10.30 21.51 4.63
N GLU A 196 -9.34 22.35 4.28
CA GLU A 196 -9.27 22.99 2.96
C GLU A 196 -8.43 22.17 1.99
N VAL A 197 -8.77 22.21 0.69
CA VAL A 197 -8.03 21.51 -0.36
C VAL A 197 -7.41 22.52 -1.32
N LEU A 198 -6.11 22.36 -1.58
CA LEU A 198 -5.37 23.05 -2.62
C LEU A 198 -4.84 22.03 -3.62
N THR A 199 -5.27 22.15 -4.89
CA THR A 199 -4.77 21.28 -5.95
C THR A 199 -3.55 21.89 -6.63
N VAL A 200 -2.55 21.05 -6.92
CA VAL A 200 -1.31 21.39 -7.60
C VAL A 200 -1.17 20.51 -8.84
N VAL A 201 -0.71 21.10 -9.93
CA VAL A 201 -0.48 20.36 -11.18
C VAL A 201 0.81 19.54 -11.08
N PRO A 202 0.79 18.22 -11.39
CA PRO A 202 1.97 17.38 -11.40
C PRO A 202 3.08 17.92 -12.29
N GLY A 203 4.32 17.89 -11.78
CA GLY A 203 5.49 18.34 -12.54
C GLY A 203 5.58 19.86 -12.73
N SER A 204 4.72 20.63 -12.07
CA SER A 204 4.86 22.09 -12.00
C SER A 204 6.16 22.50 -11.27
N ALA A 205 6.59 23.74 -11.47
CA ALA A 205 7.78 24.28 -10.78
C ALA A 205 7.63 24.30 -9.25
N THR A 206 6.39 24.22 -8.75
CA THR A 206 6.03 24.23 -7.33
C THR A 206 5.31 22.92 -6.96
N GLY A 207 6.04 21.80 -6.93
CA GLY A 207 5.50 20.51 -6.48
C GLY A 207 5.22 20.46 -4.97
N LEU A 208 4.88 19.27 -4.45
CA LEU A 208 4.52 19.08 -3.03
C LEU A 208 5.58 19.57 -2.04
N SER A 209 6.86 19.29 -2.32
CA SER A 209 7.96 19.70 -1.43
C SER A 209 8.17 21.21 -1.39
N ALA A 210 7.88 21.92 -2.49
CA ALA A 210 7.89 23.37 -2.52
C ALA A 210 6.73 23.95 -1.70
N HIS A 211 5.52 23.40 -1.84
CA HIS A 211 4.37 23.79 -1.03
C HIS A 211 4.58 23.55 0.46
N ALA A 212 5.21 22.43 0.83
CA ALA A 212 5.58 22.16 2.22
C ALA A 212 6.49 23.24 2.80
N ARG A 213 7.44 23.76 2.00
CA ARG A 213 8.36 24.83 2.42
C ARG A 213 7.72 26.22 2.46
N MET A 214 6.57 26.40 1.80
CA MET A 214 5.80 27.65 1.79
C MET A 214 4.75 27.69 2.92
N LEU A 215 4.61 26.62 3.70
CA LEU A 215 3.66 26.57 4.81
C LEU A 215 4.02 27.64 5.86
N GLU A 216 3.07 28.52 6.17
CA GLU A 216 3.22 29.53 7.22
C GLU A 216 3.12 28.89 8.60
N SER A 217 3.96 29.34 9.55
CA SER A 217 4.04 28.81 10.93
C SER A 217 4.06 27.27 10.97
N PRO A 218 5.03 26.61 10.31
CA PRO A 218 5.05 25.15 10.18
C PRO A 218 5.12 24.41 11.53
N GLU A 219 5.63 25.06 12.58
CA GLU A 219 5.66 24.57 13.97
C GLU A 219 4.26 24.41 14.60
N GLU A 220 3.26 25.13 14.09
CA GLU A 220 1.87 25.05 14.54
C GLU A 220 1.07 23.94 13.85
N HIS A 221 1.74 23.04 13.14
CA HIS A 221 1.13 21.96 12.37
C HIS A 221 1.59 20.58 12.84
N VAL A 222 0.68 19.61 12.75
CA VAL A 222 1.03 18.20 12.56
C VAL A 222 0.99 17.87 11.08
N VAL A 223 1.87 16.99 10.64
CA VAL A 223 2.10 16.73 9.21
C VAL A 223 1.77 15.30 8.86
N TRP A 224 1.02 15.12 7.78
CA TRP A 224 0.89 13.84 7.11
C TRP A 224 1.22 14.01 5.63
N ALA A 225 2.01 13.09 5.06
CA ALA A 225 2.30 13.15 3.64
C ALA A 225 2.47 11.76 3.04
N ALA A 226 1.99 11.56 1.81
CA ALA A 226 2.18 10.32 1.08
C ALA A 226 2.25 10.54 -0.43
N GLY A 227 3.20 9.89 -1.10
CA GLY A 227 3.36 10.00 -2.55
C GLY A 227 4.72 9.51 -3.04
N GLU A 228 5.26 10.18 -4.05
CA GLU A 228 6.58 9.86 -4.62
C GLU A 228 7.72 10.01 -3.59
N ARG A 229 8.58 8.99 -3.50
CA ARG A 229 9.56 8.80 -2.43
C ARG A 229 10.54 9.96 -2.25
N ASP A 230 11.05 10.54 -3.33
CA ASP A 230 12.02 11.62 -3.26
C ASP A 230 11.37 12.92 -2.77
N ALA A 231 10.16 13.23 -3.25
CA ALA A 231 9.37 14.35 -2.72
C ALA A 231 9.08 14.17 -1.23
N MET A 232 8.67 12.97 -0.82
CA MET A 232 8.39 12.63 0.59
C MET A 232 9.64 12.71 1.47
N ARG A 233 10.81 12.31 0.96
CA ARG A 233 12.09 12.48 1.67
C ARG A 233 12.38 13.96 1.95
N GLU A 234 12.19 14.83 0.96
CA GLU A 234 12.41 16.27 1.14
C GLU A 234 11.41 16.90 2.11
N ILE A 235 10.14 16.51 2.06
CA ILE A 235 9.11 16.95 3.03
C ILE A 235 9.48 16.51 4.45
N ARG A 236 9.83 15.22 4.64
CA ARG A 236 10.25 14.70 5.95
C ARG A 236 11.47 15.44 6.48
N LYS A 237 12.48 15.66 5.63
CA LYS A 237 13.70 16.40 5.99
C LYS A 237 13.36 17.83 6.43
N HIS A 238 12.51 18.53 5.67
CA HIS A 238 12.09 19.88 6.01
C HIS A 238 11.46 19.94 7.41
N PHE A 239 10.40 19.16 7.66
CA PHE A 239 9.68 19.24 8.94
C PHE A 239 10.47 18.68 10.14
N ARG A 240 11.23 17.59 9.98
CA ARG A 240 11.97 16.96 11.10
C ARG A 240 13.32 17.58 11.38
N LYS A 241 14.06 18.03 10.36
CA LYS A 241 15.44 18.53 10.52
C LYS A 241 15.56 20.05 10.45
N GLU A 242 14.75 20.70 9.61
CA GLU A 242 14.86 22.16 9.39
C GLU A 242 13.90 22.92 10.31
N VAL A 243 12.63 22.50 10.40
CA VAL A 243 11.64 23.07 11.33
C VAL A 243 11.82 22.53 12.76
N GLY A 244 12.11 21.23 12.88
CA GLY A 244 12.36 20.59 14.18
C GLY A 244 11.10 20.04 14.88
N LEU A 245 10.04 19.72 14.12
CA LEU A 245 8.86 19.02 14.67
C LEU A 245 9.22 17.66 15.23
N GLU A 246 8.49 17.18 16.24
CA GLU A 246 8.71 15.87 16.88
C GLU A 246 8.33 14.68 15.98
N LYS A 247 8.82 13.46 16.32
CA LYS A 247 8.64 12.27 15.45
C LYS A 247 7.16 11.95 15.30
N ASP A 248 6.46 12.05 16.42
CA ASP A 248 5.05 11.71 16.52
C ASP A 248 4.16 12.78 15.88
N ASP A 249 4.72 13.92 15.45
CA ASP A 249 3.99 15.00 14.78
C ASP A 249 4.15 14.96 13.26
N VAL A 250 4.95 14.04 12.72
CA VAL A 250 5.29 13.96 11.29
C VAL A 250 5.17 12.54 10.77
N ALA A 251 4.11 12.27 10.01
CA ALA A 251 3.82 10.98 9.41
C ALA A 251 3.97 11.05 7.87
N VAL A 252 5.14 10.69 7.33
CA VAL A 252 5.47 10.86 5.90
C VAL A 252 5.83 9.54 5.23
N PHE A 253 5.27 9.19 4.06
CA PHE A 253 5.42 7.86 3.44
C PHE A 253 5.64 7.92 1.92
N GLY A 254 6.72 7.27 1.45
CA GLY A 254 6.94 7.09 0.01
C GLY A 254 6.19 5.87 -0.52
N TYR A 255 5.07 6.08 -1.22
CA TYR A 255 4.24 5.00 -1.78
C TYR A 255 4.84 4.38 -3.05
N TRP A 256 5.52 5.20 -3.85
CA TRP A 256 6.15 4.78 -5.09
C TRP A 256 7.43 5.58 -5.34
N LYS A 257 8.26 5.13 -6.29
CA LYS A 257 9.48 5.84 -6.71
C LYS A 257 9.53 5.86 -8.22
N ARG A 258 9.77 7.03 -8.82
CA ARG A 258 9.83 7.16 -10.27
C ARG A 258 10.95 6.31 -10.86
N GLY A 259 10.67 5.62 -11.96
CA GLY A 259 11.65 4.78 -12.66
C GLY A 259 12.01 3.50 -11.92
N VAL A 260 11.28 3.14 -10.86
CA VAL A 260 11.53 1.93 -10.08
C VAL A 260 10.24 1.13 -9.98
N THR A 261 10.27 -0.10 -10.47
CA THR A 261 9.18 -1.04 -10.19
C THR A 261 9.44 -1.69 -8.84
N ASN A 262 8.48 -1.60 -7.91
CA ASN A 262 8.61 -2.26 -6.61
C ASN A 262 8.77 -3.79 -6.75
N THR A 263 8.50 -4.40 -7.91
CA THR A 263 8.73 -5.84 -8.15
C THR A 263 10.20 -6.23 -7.98
N GLU A 264 11.15 -5.43 -8.48
CA GLU A 264 12.58 -5.75 -8.36
C GLU A 264 13.07 -5.52 -6.92
N ILE A 265 12.61 -4.45 -6.27
CA ILE A 265 12.92 -4.14 -4.86
C ILE A 265 12.29 -5.18 -3.93
N ASP A 266 11.04 -5.56 -4.15
CA ASP A 266 10.34 -6.55 -3.32
C ASP A 266 10.92 -7.95 -3.55
N SER A 267 11.39 -8.28 -4.76
CA SER A 267 12.12 -9.52 -5.04
C SER A 267 13.49 -9.52 -4.35
N GLN A 268 14.21 -8.40 -4.36
CA GLN A 268 15.48 -8.25 -3.65
C GLN A 268 15.30 -8.29 -2.13
N ARG A 269 14.25 -7.65 -1.59
CA ARG A 269 13.86 -7.74 -0.18
C ARG A 269 13.48 -9.15 0.22
N LEU A 270 12.67 -9.83 -0.60
CA LEU A 270 12.28 -11.22 -0.37
C LEU A 270 13.50 -12.16 -0.44
N HIS A 271 14.45 -11.89 -1.34
CA HIS A 271 15.69 -12.66 -1.43
C HIS A 271 16.59 -12.43 -0.21
N ALA A 272 16.86 -11.16 0.15
CA ALA A 272 17.61 -10.80 1.34
C ALA A 272 16.96 -11.35 2.62
N TYR A 273 15.63 -11.34 2.69
CA TYR A 273 14.86 -11.94 3.78
C TYR A 273 15.01 -13.47 3.82
N LYS A 274 14.93 -14.15 2.67
CA LYS A 274 15.19 -15.61 2.57
C LYS A 274 16.61 -15.96 3.00
N GLU A 275 17.59 -15.14 2.63
CA GLU A 275 18.98 -15.31 3.05
C GLU A 275 19.16 -15.10 4.57
N LEU A 276 18.56 -14.04 5.14
CA LEU A 276 18.62 -13.74 6.58
C LEU A 276 18.00 -14.86 7.44
N LEU A 277 16.84 -15.38 7.02
CA LEU A 277 16.19 -16.52 7.68
C LEU A 277 17.02 -17.80 7.56
N SER A 278 17.63 -18.04 6.38
CA SER A 278 18.50 -19.21 6.18
C SER A 278 19.77 -19.17 7.03
N ALA A 279 20.20 -17.97 7.43
CA ALA A 279 21.33 -17.72 8.32
C ALA A 279 20.96 -17.68 9.81
N GLY A 280 19.68 -17.84 10.17
CA GLY A 280 19.22 -17.85 11.56
C GLY A 280 19.01 -16.47 12.20
N GLY A 281 18.92 -15.40 11.40
CA GLY A 281 18.59 -14.05 11.86
C GLY A 281 17.09 -13.85 12.10
N ASN A 282 16.70 -12.76 12.78
CA ASN A 282 15.30 -12.39 13.03
C ASN A 282 14.98 -11.01 12.41
N LEU A 283 13.70 -10.72 12.19
CA LEU A 283 13.22 -9.56 11.46
C LEU A 283 13.36 -8.23 12.21
N ASP A 284 13.51 -8.26 13.53
CA ASP A 284 13.82 -7.06 14.31
C ASP A 284 15.18 -6.44 13.92
N ASP A 285 16.03 -7.19 13.21
CA ASP A 285 17.32 -6.73 12.68
C ASP A 285 17.19 -5.98 11.35
N LEU A 286 16.00 -5.93 10.74
CA LEU A 286 15.73 -5.19 9.50
C LEU A 286 15.07 -3.84 9.82
N ASP A 287 15.88 -2.80 9.91
CA ASP A 287 15.37 -1.42 9.91
C ASP A 287 14.79 -1.09 8.52
N ASP A 288 13.46 -0.93 8.45
CA ASP A 288 12.71 -0.49 7.26
C ASP A 288 13.26 0.84 6.67
N SER A 289 14.06 1.59 7.44
CA SER A 289 14.73 2.82 7.04
C SER A 289 16.19 2.66 6.58
N GLU A 290 16.82 1.49 6.75
CA GLU A 290 18.24 1.26 6.38
C GLU A 290 18.46 0.51 5.07
N ILE A 291 17.42 0.03 4.38
CA ILE A 291 17.62 -0.52 3.03
C ILE A 291 17.70 0.63 2.01
N SER A 292 18.88 1.26 2.00
CA SER A 292 19.33 2.27 1.06
C SER A 292 19.48 1.68 -0.35
N ILE A 293 18.60 2.07 -1.28
CA ILE A 293 18.92 2.29 -2.71
C ILE A 293 18.16 3.52 -3.24
#